data_AF-A0A8K0PPM2-F1
#
_entry.id   AF-A0A8K0PPM2-F1
#
_cell.length_a   1.000
_cell.length_b   1.000
_cell.length_c   1.000
_cell.angle_alpha   90.00
_cell.angle_beta   90.00
_cell.angle_gamma   90.00
#
_symmetry.space_group_name_H-M   'P 1'
#
loop_
_entity.id
_entity.type
_entity.pdbx_description
1 polymer ?
#
loop_
_entity_poly.entity_id
_entity_poly.type
_entity_poly.pdbx_seq_one_letter_code
_entity_poly.pdbx_strand_id
1 'polypeptide(L)'
;MAPKMTALLSALLLAAVGVDAQAASTMQVDLDKPSSIKSAAKTIAANLYSFYHGAEPGQTPGILPGPPPGGPYYWWQAGAMWGTYVDYWFYTGDDTYNKEATRSMLFQAEPPVNAYMPVNWTASLGNDDQGFWGMAALLAAEVNFPNPPADQPQWLALAQAVFNTQVARWETQDCGGGLRWQVEHTNNGYDYKNTIANAVFMNIASRLARYTGNATYGEWATRTWDWLHALKYVDENYNVIDGGHIPYNCTDLNPVQFSANAAMLVHAAAVMYNYTEGQTQEKWRGHVTGLVNRTIEFFFPEGIMVERACELEHRVQCNTDQHSFKGYMHRSLATVAVLAPFTFDTIVQTLRTSTEGAVSSCQADGTCGFRWNTGSYDNDVAAGPAGQEMSALAALSTMLINQQKVLNGPLTNMTGGTSKGDPNAGQRYTGLSPLKPITTADKAGAGIVTILVLASFLGSVVWMGMGWSES
;
A
#
# COMPACT_ATOMS: atom_id res chain seq x y z
N MET A 1 -63.40 -9.75 57.05
CA MET A 1 -61.94 -9.74 56.78
C MET A 1 -61.66 -8.63 55.78
N ALA A 2 -60.80 -7.69 56.19
CA ALA A 2 -59.92 -6.84 55.38
C ALA A 2 -60.49 -5.96 54.23
N PRO A 3 -59.82 -4.83 53.92
CA PRO A 3 -60.50 -3.57 53.57
C PRO A 3 -60.02 -2.89 52.26
N LYS A 4 -60.67 -1.77 51.92
CA LYS A 4 -60.21 -0.51 51.28
C LYS A 4 -58.95 -0.50 50.38
N MET A 5 -59.06 0.12 49.19
CA MET A 5 -58.17 1.19 48.68
C MET A 5 -58.77 1.77 47.37
N THR A 6 -59.30 2.99 47.31
CA THR A 6 -58.66 4.32 47.12
C THR A 6 -57.76 4.46 45.88
N ALA A 7 -58.09 5.48 45.09
CA ALA A 7 -57.46 5.97 43.87
C ALA A 7 -56.01 6.46 44.05
N LEU A 8 -55.20 6.40 42.98
CA LEU A 8 -54.39 7.49 42.38
C LEU A 8 -53.24 6.93 41.51
N LEU A 9 -52.75 7.79 40.59
CA LEU A 9 -51.50 7.74 39.81
C LEU A 9 -51.53 6.87 38.53
N SER A 10 -51.06 7.28 37.36
CA SER A 10 -50.40 8.51 36.90
C SER A 10 -50.37 8.50 35.38
N ALA A 11 -50.42 9.68 34.78
CA ALA A 11 -50.10 9.90 33.37
C ALA A 11 -48.64 9.50 33.10
N LEU A 12 -48.43 8.50 32.22
CA LEU A 12 -47.14 8.33 31.55
C LEU A 12 -47.17 9.21 30.28
N LEU A 13 -46.48 10.35 30.34
CA LEU A 13 -45.91 10.95 29.14
C LEU A 13 -44.92 9.93 28.57
N LEU A 14 -45.22 9.35 27.41
CA LEU A 14 -44.16 8.83 26.54
C LEU A 14 -43.36 10.05 26.05
N ALA A 15 -42.25 10.34 26.73
CA ALA A 15 -41.14 10.99 26.10
C ALA A 15 -40.64 10.02 25.02
N ALA A 16 -41.13 10.20 23.80
CA ALA A 16 -40.39 9.76 22.62
C ALA A 16 -39.09 10.54 22.64
N VAL A 17 -38.06 9.95 23.24
CA VAL A 17 -36.68 10.35 22.99
C VAL A 17 -36.50 10.02 21.52
N GLY A 18 -36.67 11.05 20.68
CA GLY A 18 -36.22 11.01 19.30
C GLY A 18 -34.75 10.64 19.37
N VAL A 19 -34.47 9.37 19.07
CA VAL A 19 -33.18 9.02 18.50
C VAL A 19 -33.21 9.74 17.17
N ASP A 20 -32.64 10.95 17.14
CA ASP A 20 -32.20 11.56 15.91
C ASP A 20 -31.23 10.56 15.28
N ALA A 21 -31.77 9.70 14.42
CA ALA A 21 -31.00 9.17 13.32
C ALA A 21 -30.62 10.41 12.51
N GLN A 22 -29.47 11.01 12.84
CA GLN A 22 -28.78 11.87 11.91
C GLN A 22 -28.64 11.04 10.65
N ALA A 23 -29.51 11.28 9.67
CA ALA A 23 -29.22 10.93 8.31
C ALA A 23 -27.90 11.66 8.02
N ALA A 24 -26.79 10.93 8.08
CA ALA A 24 -25.47 11.49 7.87
C ALA A 24 -25.52 12.17 6.50
N SER A 25 -25.45 13.50 6.50
CA SER A 25 -25.56 14.25 5.26
C SER A 25 -24.38 13.89 4.36
N THR A 26 -24.65 13.66 3.08
CA THR A 26 -23.58 13.42 2.09
C THR A 26 -22.63 14.62 2.07
N MET A 27 -21.33 14.35 1.99
CA MET A 27 -20.31 15.38 1.87
C MET A 27 -20.57 16.23 0.62
N GLN A 28 -20.57 17.56 0.79
CA GLN A 28 -20.75 18.50 -0.31
C GLN A 28 -19.39 19.08 -0.70
N VAL A 29 -18.95 18.82 -1.94
CA VAL A 29 -17.66 19.30 -2.44
C VAL A 29 -17.86 19.94 -3.81
N ASP A 30 -17.37 21.18 -3.94
CA ASP A 30 -17.26 21.88 -5.22
C ASP A 30 -15.85 21.63 -5.77
N LEU A 31 -15.75 20.71 -6.74
CA LEU A 31 -14.46 20.32 -7.35
C LEU A 31 -13.85 21.43 -8.23
N ASP A 32 -14.57 22.52 -8.52
CA ASP A 32 -14.01 23.67 -9.22
C ASP A 32 -13.38 24.68 -8.23
N LYS A 33 -13.56 24.49 -6.91
CA LYS A 33 -13.03 25.37 -5.86
C LYS A 33 -11.94 24.67 -5.03
N PRO A 34 -10.66 25.07 -5.18
CA PRO A 34 -9.56 24.51 -4.40
C PRO A 34 -9.77 24.57 -2.87
N SER A 35 -10.43 25.62 -2.35
CA SER A 35 -10.74 25.72 -0.93
C SER A 35 -11.79 24.68 -0.47
N SER A 36 -12.76 24.35 -1.32
CA SER A 36 -13.76 23.32 -1.03
C SER A 36 -13.11 21.94 -1.00
N ILE A 37 -12.28 21.63 -2.00
CA ILE A 37 -11.50 20.38 -2.05
C ILE A 37 -10.61 20.24 -0.82
N LYS A 38 -9.84 21.28 -0.46
CA LYS A 38 -8.96 21.25 0.72
C LYS A 38 -9.75 21.04 2.02
N SER A 39 -10.92 21.65 2.15
CA SER A 39 -11.77 21.45 3.33
C SER A 39 -12.26 20.01 3.44
N ALA A 40 -12.74 19.43 2.34
CA ALA A 40 -13.20 18.04 2.29
C ALA A 40 -12.05 17.05 2.57
N ALA A 41 -10.91 17.24 1.89
CA ALA A 41 -9.71 16.44 2.11
C ALA A 41 -9.23 16.51 3.57
N LYS A 42 -9.30 17.68 4.22
CA LYS A 42 -8.97 17.83 5.64
C LYS A 42 -9.88 17.00 6.55
N THR A 43 -11.18 16.98 6.27
CA THR A 43 -12.14 16.17 7.04
C THR A 43 -11.83 14.68 6.91
N ILE A 44 -11.60 14.18 5.68
CA ILE A 44 -11.25 12.77 5.44
C ILE A 44 -9.88 12.44 6.04
N ALA A 45 -8.89 13.34 5.93
CA ALA A 45 -7.57 13.15 6.53
C ALA A 45 -7.64 13.01 8.05
N ALA A 46 -8.53 13.76 8.71
CA ALA A 46 -8.79 13.61 10.14
C ALA A 46 -9.50 12.29 10.48
N ASN A 47 -10.47 11.88 9.67
CA ASN A 47 -11.16 10.60 9.83
C ASN A 47 -10.18 9.42 9.67
N LEU A 48 -9.39 9.40 8.60
CA LEU A 48 -8.33 8.41 8.38
C LEU A 48 -7.32 8.36 9.54
N TYR A 49 -6.92 9.52 10.08
CA TYR A 49 -5.96 9.57 11.18
C TYR A 49 -6.54 8.99 12.47
N SER A 50 -7.87 9.02 12.64
CA SER A 50 -8.54 8.48 13.83
C SER A 50 -8.35 6.97 14.01
N PHE A 51 -8.02 6.24 12.92
CA PHE A 51 -7.70 4.81 12.98
C PHE A 51 -6.25 4.53 13.38
N TYR A 52 -5.40 5.55 13.44
CA TYR A 52 -4.00 5.42 13.81
C TYR A 52 -3.78 5.69 15.30
N HIS A 53 -3.37 4.63 16.00
CA HIS A 53 -3.10 4.68 17.44
C HIS A 53 -1.60 4.68 17.78
N GLY A 54 -0.70 4.61 16.79
CA GLY A 54 0.76 4.52 17.03
C GLY A 54 1.39 5.73 17.72
N ALA A 55 0.66 6.85 17.81
CA ALA A 55 1.08 8.03 18.58
C ALA A 55 0.84 7.89 20.10
N GLU A 56 -0.01 6.97 20.53
CA GLU A 56 -0.42 6.80 21.92
C GLU A 56 0.69 6.12 22.76
N PRO A 57 0.75 6.40 24.08
CA PRO A 57 1.72 5.75 24.96
C PRO A 57 1.59 4.21 24.92
N GLY A 58 2.72 3.53 24.68
CA GLY A 58 2.78 2.07 24.62
C GLY A 58 2.44 1.46 23.26
N GLN A 59 2.04 2.27 22.28
CA GLN A 59 1.79 1.82 20.91
C GLN A 59 3.06 1.88 20.04
N THR A 60 3.01 1.20 18.89
CA THR A 60 4.12 1.17 17.93
C THR A 60 3.91 2.26 16.87
N PRO A 61 4.84 3.22 16.71
CA PRO A 61 4.70 4.26 15.70
C PRO A 61 4.68 3.68 14.28
N GLY A 62 3.83 4.26 13.43
CA GLY A 62 3.82 3.98 12.00
C GLY A 62 3.06 2.74 11.55
N ILE A 63 2.33 2.05 12.42
CA ILE A 63 1.43 0.96 12.02
C ILE A 63 -0.03 1.29 12.34
N LEU A 64 -0.93 0.79 11.51
CA LEU A 64 -2.35 0.71 11.82
C LEU A 64 -2.62 -0.53 12.70
N PRO A 65 -3.79 -0.61 13.38
CA PRO A 65 -4.16 -1.78 14.17
C PRO A 65 -4.10 -3.08 13.36
N GLY A 66 -3.22 -3.98 13.75
CA GLY A 66 -2.98 -5.25 13.08
C GLY A 66 -1.60 -5.83 13.37
N PRO A 67 -1.22 -6.94 12.71
CA PRO A 67 -1.99 -7.64 11.67
C PRO A 67 -3.11 -8.48 12.30
N PRO A 68 -3.99 -9.11 11.51
CA PRO A 68 -5.01 -10.02 12.03
C PRO A 68 -4.39 -11.13 12.92
N PRO A 69 -4.96 -11.44 14.09
CA PRO A 69 -6.25 -10.98 14.63
C PRO A 69 -6.19 -9.69 15.48
N GLY A 70 -5.04 -9.04 15.64
CA GLY A 70 -4.86 -7.83 16.48
C GLY A 70 -5.47 -6.54 15.90
N GLY A 71 -6.00 -6.62 14.69
CA GLY A 71 -6.64 -5.56 13.92
C GLY A 71 -6.63 -5.94 12.43
N PRO A 72 -7.35 -5.24 11.56
CA PRO A 72 -7.57 -5.70 10.19
C PRO A 72 -6.37 -5.45 9.26
N TYR A 73 -5.46 -4.54 9.61
CA TYR A 73 -4.50 -3.96 8.66
C TYR A 73 -3.12 -4.62 8.71
N TYR A 74 -2.55 -4.93 7.54
CA TYR A 74 -1.18 -5.40 7.44
C TYR A 74 -0.18 -4.23 7.49
N TRP A 75 1.07 -4.54 7.83
CA TRP A 75 2.14 -3.55 8.03
C TRP A 75 2.38 -2.62 6.84
N TRP A 76 2.35 -3.16 5.62
CA TRP A 76 2.58 -2.39 4.39
C TRP A 76 1.54 -1.29 4.17
N GLN A 77 0.29 -1.53 4.58
CA GLN A 77 -0.81 -0.59 4.35
C GLN A 77 -0.60 0.71 5.13
N ALA A 78 0.07 0.64 6.28
CA ALA A 78 0.49 1.82 7.00
C ALA A 78 1.57 2.61 6.24
N GLY A 79 2.51 1.95 5.56
CA GLY A 79 3.45 2.60 4.65
C GLY A 79 2.73 3.35 3.53
N ALA A 80 1.69 2.74 2.95
CA ALA A 80 0.85 3.38 1.95
C ALA A 80 0.00 4.55 2.51
N MET A 81 -0.49 4.44 3.75
CA MET A 81 -1.18 5.52 4.49
C MET A 81 -0.25 6.72 4.65
N TRP A 82 1.00 6.53 5.10
CA TRP A 82 1.94 7.64 5.25
C TRP A 82 2.32 8.28 3.92
N GLY A 83 2.48 7.50 2.86
CA GLY A 83 2.62 8.04 1.51
C GLY A 83 1.42 8.90 1.09
N THR A 84 0.21 8.53 1.51
CA THR A 84 -1.01 9.32 1.25
C THR A 84 -1.00 10.64 2.04
N TYR A 85 -0.51 10.66 3.29
CA TYR A 85 -0.34 11.90 4.04
C TYR A 85 0.74 12.83 3.48
N VAL A 86 1.84 12.28 2.94
CA VAL A 86 2.85 13.07 2.23
C VAL A 86 2.24 13.76 1.02
N ASP A 87 1.46 13.04 0.21
CA ASP A 87 0.73 13.66 -0.91
C ASP A 87 -0.32 14.67 -0.42
N TYR A 88 -1.10 14.35 0.61
CA TYR A 88 -2.08 15.27 1.20
C TYR A 88 -1.43 16.61 1.56
N TRP A 89 -0.30 16.59 2.27
CA TRP A 89 0.47 17.79 2.58
C TRP A 89 0.93 18.49 1.30
N PHE A 90 1.48 17.75 0.34
CA PHE A 90 1.96 18.33 -0.91
C PHE A 90 0.85 19.04 -1.68
N TYR A 91 -0.33 18.44 -1.83
CA TYR A 91 -1.46 19.03 -2.54
C TYR A 91 -2.13 20.17 -1.77
N THR A 92 -2.38 20.00 -0.47
CA THR A 92 -3.20 20.94 0.30
C THR A 92 -2.39 22.06 0.94
N GLY A 93 -1.14 21.77 1.34
CA GLY A 93 -0.30 22.62 2.18
C GLY A 93 -0.55 22.47 3.69
N ASP A 94 -1.44 21.56 4.11
CA ASP A 94 -1.71 21.29 5.52
C ASP A 94 -0.63 20.36 6.10
N ASP A 95 0.10 20.84 7.11
CA ASP A 95 1.23 20.16 7.74
C ASP A 95 0.88 19.44 9.05
N THR A 96 -0.41 19.35 9.40
CA THR A 96 -0.91 18.77 10.66
C THR A 96 -0.29 17.40 10.99
N TYR A 97 -0.09 16.55 9.98
CA TYR A 97 0.38 15.17 10.16
C TYR A 97 1.88 14.98 9.90
N ASN A 98 2.60 16.02 9.48
CA ASN A 98 3.96 15.87 8.96
C ASN A 98 4.94 15.31 10.00
N LYS A 99 4.82 15.77 11.24
CA LYS A 99 5.68 15.31 12.34
C LYS A 99 5.47 13.83 12.64
N GLU A 100 4.22 13.38 12.67
CA GLU A 100 3.90 11.97 12.97
C GLU A 100 4.24 11.07 11.78
N ALA A 101 4.00 11.51 10.55
CA ALA A 101 4.46 10.80 9.35
C ALA A 101 5.99 10.64 9.34
N THR A 102 6.73 11.70 9.67
CA THR A 102 8.19 11.65 9.78
C THR A 102 8.63 10.63 10.82
N ARG A 103 8.09 10.72 12.04
CA ARG A 103 8.38 9.79 13.14
C ARG A 103 8.09 8.34 12.75
N SER A 104 6.94 8.11 12.16
CA SER A 104 6.44 6.79 11.78
C SER A 104 7.29 6.13 10.70
N MET A 105 7.56 6.86 9.62
CA MET A 105 8.38 6.37 8.51
C MET A 105 9.84 6.12 8.92
N LEU A 106 10.38 6.90 9.86
CA LEU A 106 11.73 6.66 10.39
C LEU A 106 11.76 5.47 11.36
N PHE A 107 10.73 5.33 12.19
CA PHE A 107 10.62 4.20 13.13
C PHE A 107 10.58 2.87 12.38
N GLN A 108 9.75 2.77 11.33
CA GLN A 108 9.58 1.53 10.58
C GLN A 108 10.73 1.20 9.62
N ALA A 109 11.67 2.13 9.37
CA ALA A 109 12.86 1.87 8.57
C ALA A 109 13.81 0.85 9.24
N GLU A 110 13.80 0.82 10.59
CA GLU A 110 14.59 -0.01 11.50
C GLU A 110 16.13 0.02 11.27
N PRO A 111 16.92 0.66 12.17
CA PRO A 111 18.37 0.60 12.11
C PRO A 111 18.88 -0.82 12.48
N PRO A 112 20.08 -1.22 12.01
CA PRO A 112 21.08 -0.39 11.33
C PRO A 112 20.96 -0.35 9.81
N VAL A 113 20.10 -1.19 9.22
CA VAL A 113 19.99 -1.32 7.75
C VAL A 113 19.19 -0.16 7.16
N ASN A 114 18.16 0.30 7.85
CA ASN A 114 17.26 1.37 7.40
C ASN A 114 16.66 1.08 6.02
N ALA A 115 16.19 -0.15 5.82
CA ALA A 115 15.66 -0.63 4.53
C ALA A 115 14.20 -1.08 4.63
N TYR A 116 13.47 -0.70 5.68
CA TYR A 116 12.09 -1.15 5.90
C TYR A 116 11.98 -2.68 5.92
N MET A 117 12.89 -3.31 6.65
CA MET A 117 12.84 -4.75 6.91
C MET A 117 12.81 -5.03 8.43
N PRO A 118 11.84 -4.45 9.16
CA PRO A 118 11.79 -4.61 10.60
C PRO A 118 11.63 -6.07 11.01
N VAL A 119 12.45 -6.55 11.96
CA VAL A 119 12.50 -7.96 12.36
C VAL A 119 11.14 -8.48 12.84
N ASN A 120 10.35 -7.63 13.48
CA ASN A 120 9.01 -7.99 13.98
C ASN A 120 8.02 -8.38 12.87
N TRP A 121 8.30 -8.04 11.61
CA TRP A 121 7.41 -8.27 10.47
C TRP A 121 7.93 -9.33 9.51
N THR A 122 9.01 -10.05 9.87
CA THR A 122 9.65 -11.10 9.06
C THR A 122 8.66 -12.13 8.51
N ALA A 123 7.67 -12.54 9.31
CA ALA A 123 6.70 -13.58 8.95
C ALA A 123 5.71 -13.18 7.84
N SER A 124 5.61 -11.90 7.51
CA SER A 124 4.73 -11.37 6.45
C SER A 124 5.46 -10.41 5.52
N LEU A 125 6.80 -10.39 5.53
CA LEU A 125 7.58 -9.43 4.76
C LEU A 125 7.66 -9.85 3.28
N GLY A 126 6.82 -9.26 2.44
CA GLY A 126 6.95 -9.27 1.00
C GLY A 126 7.86 -8.17 0.45
N ASN A 127 8.30 -8.35 -0.79
CA ASN A 127 9.04 -7.32 -1.53
C ASN A 127 8.12 -6.12 -1.86
N ASP A 128 6.85 -6.39 -2.12
CA ASP A 128 5.78 -5.39 -2.21
C ASP A 128 5.59 -4.66 -0.87
N ASP A 129 5.50 -5.38 0.26
CA ASP A 129 5.36 -4.75 1.57
C ASP A 129 6.48 -3.73 1.84
N GLN A 130 7.73 -4.17 1.69
CA GLN A 130 8.93 -3.33 1.81
C GLN A 130 8.89 -2.17 0.79
N GLY A 131 8.45 -2.47 -0.42
CA GLY A 131 8.42 -1.54 -1.53
C GLY A 131 7.44 -0.38 -1.33
N PHE A 132 6.27 -0.59 -0.72
CA PHE A 132 5.34 0.50 -0.42
C PHE A 132 5.94 1.53 0.54
N TRP A 133 6.71 1.09 1.54
CA TRP A 133 7.46 2.00 2.41
C TRP A 133 8.56 2.74 1.66
N GLY A 134 9.33 2.04 0.81
CA GLY A 134 10.34 2.65 -0.05
C GLY A 134 9.77 3.70 -1.00
N MET A 135 8.59 3.44 -1.59
CA MET A 135 7.89 4.39 -2.45
C MET A 135 7.38 5.62 -1.70
N ALA A 136 6.92 5.46 -0.45
CA ALA A 136 6.53 6.57 0.42
C ALA A 136 7.74 7.45 0.78
N ALA A 137 8.88 6.84 1.10
CA ALA A 137 10.13 7.58 1.32
C ALA A 137 10.59 8.30 0.05
N LEU A 138 10.55 7.64 -1.11
CA LEU A 138 10.92 8.29 -2.36
C LEU A 138 9.99 9.44 -2.72
N LEU A 139 8.69 9.32 -2.41
CA LEU A 139 7.72 10.39 -2.61
C LEU A 139 8.08 11.59 -1.74
N ALA A 140 8.41 11.36 -0.46
CA ALA A 140 8.84 12.42 0.45
C ALA A 140 10.06 13.20 -0.09
N ALA A 141 11.00 12.52 -0.75
CA ALA A 141 12.13 13.17 -1.43
C ALA A 141 11.70 13.97 -2.67
N GLU A 142 10.77 13.44 -3.47
CA GLU A 142 10.26 14.03 -4.71
C GLU A 142 9.39 15.26 -4.50
N VAL A 143 8.70 15.37 -3.36
CA VAL A 143 7.84 16.53 -3.05
C VAL A 143 8.48 17.50 -2.04
N ASN A 144 9.75 17.31 -1.68
CA ASN A 144 10.44 18.09 -0.64
C ASN A 144 9.70 18.10 0.70
N PHE A 145 9.14 16.95 1.08
CA PHE A 145 8.63 16.76 2.43
C PHE A 145 9.74 17.06 3.45
N PRO A 146 9.43 17.64 4.63
CA PRO A 146 10.46 18.05 5.59
C PRO A 146 11.49 16.93 5.84
N ASN A 147 12.77 17.26 5.67
CA ASN A 147 13.83 16.27 5.83
C ASN A 147 13.91 15.82 7.30
N PRO A 148 14.25 14.54 7.54
CA PRO A 148 14.60 14.06 8.87
C PRO A 148 15.80 14.85 9.45
N PRO A 149 15.99 14.83 10.77
CA PRO A 149 17.22 15.31 11.38
C PRO A 149 18.48 14.77 10.68
N ALA A 150 19.54 15.57 10.61
CA ALA A 150 20.73 15.24 9.81
C ALA A 150 21.49 13.98 10.26
N ASP A 151 21.28 13.55 11.51
CA ASP A 151 21.81 12.32 12.11
C ASP A 151 20.92 11.08 11.87
N GLN A 152 19.77 11.25 11.21
CA GLN A 152 18.85 10.18 10.85
C GLN A 152 18.85 9.88 9.35
N PRO A 153 18.44 8.66 8.93
CA PRO A 153 18.32 8.30 7.52
C PRO A 153 17.42 9.28 6.78
N GLN A 154 17.87 9.70 5.60
CA GLN A 154 17.16 10.66 4.77
C GLN A 154 16.24 9.93 3.78
N TRP A 155 15.16 10.58 3.34
CA TRP A 155 14.15 9.99 2.46
C TRP A 155 14.70 9.29 1.22
N LEU A 156 15.61 9.95 0.49
CA LEU A 156 16.25 9.36 -0.68
C LEU A 156 17.11 8.14 -0.31
N ALA A 157 17.89 8.22 0.78
CA ALA A 157 18.71 7.10 1.26
C ALA A 157 17.86 5.87 1.65
N LEU A 158 16.71 6.09 2.29
CA LEU A 158 15.76 5.03 2.64
C LEU A 158 15.20 4.32 1.40
N ALA A 159 14.82 5.08 0.37
CA ALA A 159 14.39 4.52 -0.91
C ALA A 159 15.50 3.73 -1.62
N GLN A 160 16.74 4.26 -1.60
CA GLN A 160 17.91 3.56 -2.13
C GLN A 160 18.21 2.26 -1.37
N ALA A 161 17.99 2.23 -0.05
CA ALA A 161 18.16 1.03 0.76
C ALA A 161 17.18 -0.09 0.35
N VAL A 162 15.91 0.26 0.14
CA VAL A 162 14.90 -0.68 -0.37
C VAL A 162 15.30 -1.20 -1.74
N PHE A 163 15.65 -0.31 -2.67
CA PHE A 163 16.10 -0.72 -4.00
C PHE A 163 17.30 -1.68 -3.93
N ASN A 164 18.35 -1.33 -3.19
CA ASN A 164 19.58 -2.13 -3.10
C ASN A 164 19.33 -3.51 -2.50
N THR A 165 18.48 -3.61 -1.47
CA THR A 165 18.12 -4.90 -0.86
C THR A 165 17.23 -5.75 -1.77
N GLN A 166 16.35 -5.14 -2.57
CA GLN A 166 15.55 -5.85 -3.58
C GLN A 166 16.41 -6.33 -4.76
N VAL A 167 17.33 -5.51 -5.27
CA VAL A 167 18.30 -5.92 -6.31
C VAL A 167 19.04 -7.18 -5.90
N ALA A 168 19.48 -7.27 -4.64
CA ALA A 168 20.21 -8.43 -4.12
C ALA A 168 19.37 -9.73 -4.13
N ARG A 169 18.04 -9.64 -4.23
CA ARG A 169 17.12 -10.79 -4.27
C ARG A 169 16.63 -11.12 -5.67
N TRP A 170 16.96 -10.31 -6.67
CA TRP A 170 16.66 -10.63 -8.06
C TRP A 170 17.52 -11.81 -8.51
N GLU A 171 16.91 -12.99 -8.57
CA GLU A 171 17.55 -14.21 -9.04
C GLU A 171 17.04 -14.62 -10.43
N THR A 172 17.91 -15.24 -11.21
CA THR A 172 17.65 -15.59 -12.62
C THR A 172 17.52 -17.09 -12.85
N GLN A 173 17.65 -17.90 -11.79
CA GLN A 173 17.54 -19.35 -11.88
C GLN A 173 16.10 -19.76 -12.16
N ASP A 174 15.14 -19.13 -11.49
CA ASP A 174 13.72 -19.40 -11.67
C ASP A 174 13.05 -18.32 -12.52
N CYS A 175 12.31 -18.75 -13.55
CA CYS A 175 11.53 -17.86 -14.43
C CYS A 175 12.35 -16.75 -15.13
N GLY A 176 13.67 -16.93 -15.29
CA GLY A 176 14.55 -16.01 -16.02
C GLY A 176 14.78 -14.64 -15.35
N GLY A 177 14.41 -14.50 -14.07
CA GLY A 177 14.43 -13.21 -13.37
C GLY A 177 13.23 -13.05 -12.45
N GLY A 178 13.02 -11.83 -11.97
CA GLY A 178 11.87 -11.44 -11.18
C GLY A 178 12.06 -11.67 -9.69
N LEU A 179 11.55 -10.72 -8.91
CA LEU A 179 11.38 -10.88 -7.48
C LEU A 179 10.24 -11.87 -7.21
N ARG A 180 10.45 -12.70 -6.18
CA ARG A 180 9.38 -13.45 -5.51
C ARG A 180 8.49 -12.47 -4.75
N TRP A 181 7.27 -12.89 -4.45
CA TRP A 181 6.39 -12.13 -3.57
C TRP A 181 7.04 -11.95 -2.20
N GLN A 182 7.33 -13.06 -1.51
CA GLN A 182 7.89 -13.05 -0.17
C GLN A 182 9.41 -12.86 -0.16
N VAL A 183 9.93 -12.20 0.89
CA VAL A 183 11.37 -12.05 1.13
C VAL A 183 11.96 -13.32 1.73
N GLU A 184 11.28 -13.90 2.72
CA GLU A 184 11.77 -15.07 3.45
C GLU A 184 11.29 -16.38 2.83
N HIS A 185 12.21 -17.33 2.67
CA HIS A 185 11.95 -18.62 2.05
C HIS A 185 10.94 -19.51 2.80
N THR A 186 10.71 -19.23 4.08
CA THR A 186 9.73 -19.94 4.91
C THR A 186 8.32 -19.35 4.83
N ASN A 187 8.14 -18.18 4.21
CA ASN A 187 6.83 -17.55 4.12
C ASN A 187 6.00 -18.19 3.00
N ASN A 188 4.70 -18.33 3.26
CA ASN A 188 3.75 -18.80 2.25
C ASN A 188 3.71 -17.83 1.07
N GLY A 189 3.83 -18.34 -0.16
CA GLY A 189 3.90 -17.53 -1.37
C GLY A 189 5.33 -17.16 -1.80
N TYR A 190 6.37 -17.70 -1.15
CA TYR A 190 7.76 -17.54 -1.63
C TYR A 190 8.00 -18.18 -3.01
N ASP A 191 7.21 -19.17 -3.39
CA ASP A 191 7.22 -19.80 -4.71
C ASP A 191 6.41 -19.01 -5.76
N TYR A 192 5.66 -17.98 -5.36
CA TYR A 192 4.89 -17.12 -6.25
C TYR A 192 5.71 -15.90 -6.68
N LYS A 193 5.89 -15.70 -7.99
CA LYS A 193 6.44 -14.47 -8.55
C LYS A 193 5.29 -13.64 -9.09
N ASN A 194 4.91 -12.62 -8.31
CA ASN A 194 3.76 -11.79 -8.62
C ASN A 194 4.14 -10.47 -9.30
N THR A 195 3.15 -9.85 -9.94
CA THR A 195 3.31 -8.58 -10.62
C THR A 195 3.56 -7.45 -9.63
N ILE A 196 2.90 -7.40 -8.47
CA ILE A 196 3.01 -6.27 -7.54
C ILE A 196 4.42 -6.08 -7.01
N ALA A 197 5.13 -7.15 -6.58
CA ALA A 197 6.50 -7.04 -6.08
C ALA A 197 7.45 -6.46 -7.14
N ASN A 198 7.27 -6.89 -8.39
CA ASN A 198 8.09 -6.45 -9.52
C ASN A 198 7.70 -5.05 -10.00
N ALA A 199 6.40 -4.72 -10.02
CA ALA A 199 5.89 -3.41 -10.40
C ALA A 199 6.33 -2.32 -9.42
N VAL A 200 6.29 -2.61 -8.11
CA VAL A 200 6.79 -1.69 -7.07
C VAL A 200 8.30 -1.52 -7.17
N PHE A 201 9.06 -2.59 -7.40
CA PHE A 201 10.50 -2.50 -7.65
C PHE A 201 10.82 -1.65 -8.89
N MET A 202 10.12 -1.88 -10.00
CA MET A 202 10.24 -1.06 -11.21
C MET A 202 9.86 0.41 -10.94
N ASN A 203 8.83 0.66 -10.12
CA ASN A 203 8.42 2.00 -9.73
C ASN A 203 9.54 2.74 -9.00
N ILE A 204 10.13 2.11 -7.98
CA ILE A 204 11.27 2.67 -7.23
C ILE A 204 12.46 2.88 -8.16
N ALA A 205 12.80 1.89 -9.00
CA ALA A 205 13.92 1.97 -9.93
C ALA A 205 13.77 3.13 -10.91
N SER A 206 12.62 3.25 -11.59
CA SER A 206 12.39 4.33 -12.55
C SER A 206 12.48 5.72 -11.90
N ARG A 207 11.91 5.87 -10.70
CA ARG A 207 11.93 7.12 -9.94
C ARG A 207 13.32 7.48 -9.43
N LEU A 208 14.10 6.52 -8.95
CA LEU A 208 15.49 6.74 -8.59
C LEU A 208 16.33 7.13 -9.82
N ALA A 209 16.08 6.54 -10.99
CA ALA A 209 16.75 6.92 -12.24
C ALA A 209 16.50 8.39 -12.57
N ARG A 210 15.23 8.81 -12.54
CA ARG A 210 14.84 10.20 -12.79
C ARG A 210 15.38 11.16 -11.73
N TYR A 211 15.28 10.80 -10.45
CA TYR A 211 15.69 11.68 -9.34
C TYR A 211 17.20 11.91 -9.32
N THR A 212 17.98 10.85 -9.56
CA THR A 212 19.45 10.87 -9.38
C THR A 212 20.22 11.08 -10.67
N GLY A 213 19.62 10.80 -11.83
CA GLY A 213 20.31 10.74 -13.13
C GLY A 213 21.16 9.47 -13.32
N ASN A 214 21.16 8.53 -12.37
CA ASN A 214 21.98 7.32 -12.46
C ASN A 214 21.32 6.25 -13.36
N ALA A 215 22.00 5.92 -14.46
CA ALA A 215 21.54 4.99 -15.48
C ALA A 215 21.26 3.57 -14.96
N THR A 216 21.99 3.09 -13.94
CA THR A 216 21.81 1.75 -13.38
C THR A 216 20.37 1.52 -12.92
N TYR A 217 19.74 2.53 -12.31
CA TYR A 217 18.34 2.41 -11.91
C TYR A 217 17.39 2.26 -13.11
N GLY A 218 17.64 3.00 -14.20
CA GLY A 218 16.86 2.92 -15.43
C GLY A 218 17.03 1.59 -16.18
N GLU A 219 18.23 1.01 -16.12
CA GLU A 219 18.50 -0.35 -16.62
C GLU A 219 17.70 -1.40 -15.85
N TRP A 220 17.62 -1.30 -14.53
CA TRP A 220 16.80 -2.18 -13.70
C TRP A 220 15.31 -2.00 -13.99
N ALA A 221 14.83 -0.76 -14.15
CA ALA A 221 13.44 -0.52 -14.54
C ALA A 221 13.10 -1.16 -15.89
N THR A 222 13.98 -1.03 -16.88
CA THR A 222 13.82 -1.64 -18.21
C THR A 222 13.86 -3.16 -18.14
N ARG A 223 14.80 -3.72 -17.37
CA ARG A 223 14.90 -5.17 -17.15
C ARG A 223 13.63 -5.76 -16.55
N THR A 224 13.07 -5.09 -15.55
CA THR A 224 11.83 -5.55 -14.90
C THR A 224 10.63 -5.47 -15.84
N TRP A 225 10.52 -4.40 -16.62
CA TRP A 225 9.49 -4.27 -17.67
C TRP A 225 9.57 -5.38 -18.71
N ASP A 226 10.76 -5.60 -19.28
CA ASP A 226 10.98 -6.62 -20.29
C ASP A 226 10.69 -8.03 -19.72
N TRP A 227 11.00 -8.29 -18.44
CA TRP A 227 10.67 -9.54 -17.76
C TRP A 227 9.15 -9.73 -17.58
N LEU A 228 8.43 -8.70 -17.13
CA LEU A 228 6.96 -8.75 -16.99
C LEU A 228 6.27 -9.03 -18.33
N HIS A 229 6.76 -8.44 -19.43
CA HIS A 229 6.26 -8.73 -20.77
C HIS A 229 6.63 -10.14 -21.25
N ALA A 230 7.86 -10.59 -21.01
CA ALA A 230 8.31 -11.92 -21.42
C ALA A 230 7.47 -13.04 -20.79
N LEU A 231 7.04 -12.87 -19.54
CA LEU A 231 6.14 -13.80 -18.85
C LEU A 231 4.65 -13.56 -19.12
N LYS A 232 4.29 -12.56 -19.94
CA LYS A 232 2.91 -12.16 -20.22
C LYS A 232 2.13 -11.71 -18.98
N TYR A 233 2.84 -11.23 -17.97
CA TYR A 233 2.20 -10.56 -16.83
C TYR A 233 1.66 -9.18 -17.25
N VAL A 234 2.32 -8.57 -18.23
CA VAL A 234 1.75 -7.54 -19.09
C VAL A 234 1.63 -8.13 -20.50
N ASP A 235 0.41 -8.29 -20.98
CA ASP A 235 0.17 -8.85 -22.32
C ASP A 235 0.27 -7.78 -23.43
N GLU A 236 0.09 -8.20 -24.69
CA GLU A 236 0.15 -7.31 -25.86
C GLU A 236 -0.95 -6.23 -25.88
N ASN A 237 -2.06 -6.48 -25.16
CA ASN A 237 -3.17 -5.54 -24.99
C ASN A 237 -3.04 -4.71 -23.69
N TYR A 238 -1.87 -4.77 -23.04
CA TYR A 238 -1.59 -4.10 -21.77
C TYR A 238 -2.49 -4.56 -20.60
N ASN A 239 -3.11 -5.75 -20.68
CA ASN A 239 -3.70 -6.37 -19.49
C ASN A 239 -2.59 -6.65 -18.49
N VAL A 240 -2.84 -6.31 -17.22
CA VAL A 240 -1.87 -6.51 -16.14
C VAL A 240 -2.42 -7.54 -15.17
N ILE A 241 -1.92 -8.77 -15.27
CA ILE A 241 -2.36 -9.91 -14.46
C ILE A 241 -1.54 -10.05 -13.17
N ASP A 242 -1.89 -10.99 -12.31
CA ASP A 242 -1.37 -11.02 -10.93
C ASP A 242 -0.03 -11.76 -10.77
N GLY A 243 0.25 -12.80 -11.55
CA GLY A 243 1.51 -13.54 -11.44
C GLY A 243 1.44 -15.01 -11.84
N GLY A 244 2.41 -15.78 -11.36
CA GLY A 244 2.57 -17.22 -11.60
C GLY A 244 3.58 -17.85 -10.63
N HIS A 245 3.61 -19.17 -10.54
CA HIS A 245 4.45 -19.90 -9.58
C HIS A 245 5.65 -20.57 -10.25
N ILE A 246 6.73 -20.61 -9.51
CA ILE A 246 8.02 -21.17 -9.93
C ILE A 246 7.95 -22.65 -10.33
N PRO A 247 7.21 -23.55 -9.62
CA PRO A 247 7.07 -24.94 -10.03
C PRO A 247 6.49 -25.14 -11.44
N TYR A 248 5.78 -24.14 -11.98
CA TYR A 248 5.23 -24.14 -13.33
C TYR A 248 5.97 -23.18 -14.27
N ASN A 249 7.22 -22.86 -13.97
CA ASN A 249 8.04 -21.87 -14.70
C ASN A 249 7.35 -20.51 -14.85
N CYS A 250 6.52 -20.13 -13.88
CA CYS A 250 5.73 -18.89 -13.89
C CYS A 250 4.75 -18.79 -15.08
N THR A 251 4.32 -19.92 -15.64
CA THR A 251 3.39 -19.97 -16.79
C THR A 251 1.95 -20.30 -16.42
N ASP A 252 1.69 -20.65 -15.16
CA ASP A 252 0.36 -20.82 -14.56
C ASP A 252 -0.22 -19.44 -14.19
N LEU A 253 -0.48 -18.65 -15.22
CA LEU A 253 -0.89 -17.26 -15.07
C LEU A 253 -2.16 -17.12 -14.24
N ASN A 254 -2.09 -16.37 -13.14
CA ASN A 254 -3.25 -15.90 -12.39
C ASN A 254 -3.87 -14.69 -13.14
N PRO A 255 -5.01 -14.84 -13.83
CA PRO A 255 -5.52 -13.84 -14.76
C PRO A 255 -6.21 -12.65 -14.07
N VAL A 256 -6.27 -12.64 -12.73
CA VAL A 256 -6.89 -11.55 -11.97
C VAL A 256 -6.12 -10.26 -12.22
N GLN A 257 -6.86 -9.18 -12.51
CA GLN A 257 -6.30 -7.85 -12.72
C GLN A 257 -6.68 -6.97 -11.54
N PHE A 258 -5.68 -6.61 -10.74
CA PHE A 258 -5.83 -5.66 -9.64
C PHE A 258 -5.36 -4.27 -10.08
N SER A 259 -6.11 -3.23 -9.69
CA SER A 259 -5.75 -1.86 -10.10
C SER A 259 -4.40 -1.41 -9.55
N ALA A 260 -3.97 -1.89 -8.38
CA ALA A 260 -2.64 -1.61 -7.83
C ALA A 260 -1.49 -2.00 -8.77
N ASN A 261 -1.59 -3.16 -9.44
CA ASN A 261 -0.57 -3.61 -10.40
C ASN A 261 -0.45 -2.63 -11.57
N ALA A 262 -1.60 -2.30 -12.19
CA ALA A 262 -1.65 -1.35 -13.31
C ALA A 262 -1.17 0.05 -12.90
N ALA A 263 -1.56 0.52 -11.70
CA ALA A 263 -1.16 1.82 -11.15
C ALA A 263 0.36 1.95 -11.02
N MET A 264 1.03 0.95 -10.44
CA MET A 264 2.47 0.98 -10.25
C MET A 264 3.24 0.98 -11.59
N LEU A 265 2.77 0.19 -12.56
CA LEU A 265 3.38 0.09 -13.88
C LEU A 265 3.17 1.33 -14.75
N VAL A 266 1.95 1.89 -14.79
CA VAL A 266 1.68 3.11 -15.59
C VAL A 266 2.48 4.28 -15.04
N HIS A 267 2.60 4.38 -13.72
CA HIS A 267 3.45 5.37 -13.07
C HIS A 267 4.93 5.17 -13.45
N ALA A 268 5.46 3.94 -13.34
CA ALA A 268 6.85 3.65 -13.67
C ALA A 268 7.16 3.92 -15.16
N ALA A 269 6.25 3.56 -16.07
CA ALA A 269 6.39 3.81 -17.50
C ALA A 269 6.42 5.32 -17.81
N ALA A 270 5.58 6.12 -17.15
CA ALA A 270 5.58 7.58 -17.33
C ALA A 270 6.86 8.24 -16.80
N VAL A 271 7.40 7.73 -15.69
CA VAL A 271 8.71 8.17 -15.18
C VAL A 271 9.83 7.83 -16.16
N MET A 272 9.83 6.62 -16.74
CA MET A 272 10.80 6.22 -17.74
C MET A 272 10.67 7.04 -19.05
N TYR A 273 9.45 7.33 -19.50
CA TYR A 273 9.20 8.24 -20.62
C TYR A 273 9.80 9.63 -20.37
N ASN A 274 9.62 10.17 -19.16
CA ASN A 274 10.14 11.49 -18.82
C ASN A 274 11.66 11.51 -18.62
N TYR A 275 12.25 10.40 -18.16
CA TYR A 275 13.69 10.24 -17.92
C TYR A 275 14.50 9.99 -19.21
N THR A 276 13.93 9.27 -20.16
CA THR A 276 14.63 8.84 -21.38
C THR A 276 14.50 9.85 -22.51
N GLU A 277 15.35 9.73 -23.53
CA GLU A 277 15.35 10.59 -24.72
C GLU A 277 15.35 9.75 -26.01
N GLY A 278 14.99 10.36 -27.14
CA GLY A 278 15.10 9.77 -28.47
C GLY A 278 14.23 8.50 -28.65
N GLN A 279 14.81 7.46 -29.27
CA GLN A 279 14.07 6.22 -29.57
C GLN A 279 13.57 5.49 -28.32
N THR A 280 14.34 5.54 -27.23
CA THR A 280 13.94 4.92 -25.95
C THR A 280 12.73 5.64 -25.36
N GLN A 281 12.70 6.97 -25.45
CA GLN A 281 11.54 7.77 -25.03
C GLN A 281 10.29 7.41 -25.83
N GLU A 282 10.41 7.27 -27.16
CA GLU A 282 9.26 6.87 -28.00
C GLU A 282 8.75 5.46 -27.68
N LYS A 283 9.63 4.50 -27.35
CA LYS A 283 9.22 3.18 -26.85
C LYS A 283 8.39 3.32 -25.56
N TRP A 284 8.89 4.09 -24.59
CA TRP A 284 8.16 4.32 -23.34
C TRP A 284 6.87 5.11 -23.54
N ARG A 285 6.83 6.05 -24.50
CA ARG A 285 5.61 6.76 -24.89
C ARG A 285 4.53 5.78 -25.32
N GLY A 286 4.88 4.80 -26.16
CA GLY A 286 3.98 3.73 -26.58
C GLY A 286 3.45 2.91 -25.39
N HIS A 287 4.32 2.55 -24.44
CA HIS A 287 3.92 1.84 -23.23
C HIS A 287 2.98 2.66 -22.33
N VAL A 288 3.27 3.95 -22.13
CA VAL A 288 2.39 4.87 -21.39
C VAL A 288 1.01 4.96 -22.05
N THR A 289 0.95 5.18 -23.37
CA THR A 289 -0.33 5.23 -24.08
C THR A 289 -1.12 3.94 -23.93
N GLY A 290 -0.48 2.79 -24.11
CA GLY A 290 -1.13 1.48 -23.98
C GLY A 290 -1.67 1.22 -22.58
N LEU A 291 -0.83 1.43 -21.55
CA LEU A 291 -1.23 1.25 -20.15
C LEU A 291 -2.34 2.22 -19.73
N VAL A 292 -2.25 3.51 -20.09
CA VAL A 292 -3.30 4.50 -19.75
C VAL A 292 -4.62 4.10 -20.39
N ASN A 293 -4.62 3.80 -21.69
CA ASN A 293 -5.85 3.41 -22.39
C ASN A 293 -6.47 2.16 -21.77
N ARG A 294 -5.67 1.10 -21.53
CA ARG A 294 -6.18 -0.14 -20.97
C ARG A 294 -6.66 0.03 -19.53
N THR A 295 -5.93 0.81 -18.73
CA THR A 295 -6.28 1.11 -17.34
C THR A 295 -7.62 1.84 -17.24
N ILE A 296 -7.82 2.88 -18.06
CA ILE A 296 -9.07 3.65 -18.07
C ILE A 296 -10.22 2.76 -18.56
N GLU A 297 -10.04 2.05 -19.67
CA GLU A 297 -11.05 1.15 -20.22
C GLU A 297 -11.51 0.09 -19.21
N PHE A 298 -10.55 -0.54 -18.52
CA PHE A 298 -10.86 -1.63 -17.60
C PHE A 298 -11.35 -1.10 -16.26
N PHE A 299 -10.61 -0.24 -15.57
CA PHE A 299 -10.91 0.12 -14.17
C PHE A 299 -11.87 1.29 -14.01
N PHE A 300 -12.20 2.05 -15.06
CA PHE A 300 -13.09 3.21 -14.98
C PHE A 300 -14.34 3.05 -15.86
N PRO A 301 -15.16 2.00 -15.65
CA PRO A 301 -16.43 1.89 -16.36
C PRO A 301 -17.26 3.14 -16.10
N GLU A 302 -17.77 3.74 -17.18
CA GLU A 302 -18.57 4.98 -17.10
C GLU A 302 -17.85 6.16 -16.40
N GLY A 303 -16.51 6.11 -16.37
CA GLY A 303 -15.67 7.16 -15.76
C GLY A 303 -15.50 7.05 -14.25
N ILE A 304 -16.09 6.04 -13.58
CA ILE A 304 -15.97 5.84 -12.13
C ILE A 304 -15.13 4.60 -11.85
N MET A 305 -14.16 4.71 -10.94
CA MET A 305 -13.26 3.61 -10.65
C MET A 305 -13.96 2.43 -9.93
N VAL A 306 -13.75 1.21 -10.43
CA VAL A 306 -14.26 -0.05 -9.87
C VAL A 306 -13.15 -1.09 -9.79
N GLU A 307 -12.94 -1.68 -8.61
CA GLU A 307 -12.00 -2.80 -8.42
C GLU A 307 -12.65 -4.11 -8.87
N ARG A 308 -12.68 -4.36 -10.19
CA ARG A 308 -13.49 -5.44 -10.80
C ARG A 308 -13.23 -6.84 -10.25
N ALA A 309 -12.07 -7.11 -9.68
CA ALA A 309 -11.75 -8.40 -9.08
C ALA A 309 -12.61 -8.71 -7.85
N CYS A 310 -13.08 -7.69 -7.12
CA CYS A 310 -13.74 -7.86 -5.83
C CYS A 310 -14.90 -6.90 -5.54
N GLU A 311 -15.08 -5.84 -6.33
CA GLU A 311 -16.20 -4.89 -6.24
C GLU A 311 -17.32 -5.31 -7.19
N LEU A 312 -18.19 -6.21 -6.70
CA LEU A 312 -19.30 -6.73 -7.50
C LEU A 312 -20.51 -5.78 -7.43
N GLU A 313 -21.42 -5.91 -8.40
CA GLU A 313 -22.60 -5.05 -8.54
C GLU A 313 -23.51 -5.00 -7.30
N HIS A 314 -23.56 -6.07 -6.49
CA HIS A 314 -24.46 -6.15 -5.33
C HIS A 314 -23.74 -6.43 -4.01
N ARG A 315 -22.41 -6.57 -4.01
CA ARG A 315 -21.62 -6.81 -2.78
C ARG A 315 -20.15 -6.48 -2.99
N VAL A 316 -19.48 -6.11 -1.92
CA VAL A 316 -18.02 -6.03 -1.88
C VAL A 316 -17.49 -7.35 -1.31
N GLN A 317 -16.57 -8.00 -2.02
CA GLN A 317 -15.81 -9.17 -1.54
C GLN A 317 -14.32 -8.84 -1.42
N CYS A 318 -13.99 -7.55 -1.39
CA CYS A 318 -12.63 -7.07 -1.29
C CYS A 318 -12.04 -7.38 0.08
N ASN A 319 -10.76 -7.75 0.13
CA ASN A 319 -10.03 -7.89 1.38
C ASN A 319 -9.50 -6.52 1.84
N THR A 320 -8.88 -6.46 3.02
CA THR A 320 -8.34 -5.22 3.60
C THR A 320 -7.40 -4.48 2.65
N ASP A 321 -6.59 -5.21 1.90
CA ASP A 321 -5.59 -4.64 0.99
C ASP A 321 -6.24 -3.93 -0.19
N GLN A 322 -7.25 -4.56 -0.79
CA GLN A 322 -7.90 -4.11 -2.02
C GLN A 322 -8.66 -2.78 -1.84
N HIS A 323 -9.07 -2.45 -0.61
CA HIS A 323 -9.79 -1.21 -0.31
C HIS A 323 -8.97 0.06 -0.58
N SER A 324 -7.64 -0.03 -0.54
CA SER A 324 -6.75 1.11 -0.78
C SER A 324 -6.25 1.23 -2.23
N PHE A 325 -6.53 0.26 -3.09
CA PHE A 325 -5.97 0.21 -4.45
C PHE A 325 -6.45 1.38 -5.33
N LYS A 326 -7.70 1.81 -5.16
CA LYS A 326 -8.26 2.96 -5.88
C LYS A 326 -7.48 4.26 -5.62
N GLY A 327 -7.05 4.47 -4.38
CA GLY A 327 -6.21 5.62 -4.02
C GLY A 327 -4.87 5.62 -4.75
N TYR A 328 -4.24 4.45 -4.87
CA TYR A 328 -2.96 4.33 -5.56
C TYR A 328 -3.10 4.63 -7.05
N MET A 329 -4.18 4.17 -7.67
CA MET A 329 -4.49 4.47 -9.07
C MET A 329 -4.69 5.97 -9.30
N HIS A 330 -5.51 6.63 -8.48
CA HIS A 330 -5.74 8.08 -8.57
C HIS A 330 -4.43 8.88 -8.50
N ARG A 331 -3.59 8.58 -7.50
CA ARG A 331 -2.28 9.24 -7.31
C ARG A 331 -1.32 8.95 -8.46
N SER A 332 -1.29 7.70 -8.93
CA SER A 332 -0.42 7.28 -10.04
C SER A 332 -0.79 7.99 -11.34
N LEU A 333 -2.08 8.00 -11.71
CA LEU A 333 -2.56 8.68 -12.90
C LEU A 333 -2.33 10.19 -12.83
N ALA A 334 -2.53 10.83 -11.67
CA ALA A 334 -2.22 12.25 -11.49
C ALA A 334 -0.74 12.56 -11.80
N THR A 335 0.19 11.72 -11.33
CA THR A 335 1.62 11.88 -11.68
C THR A 335 1.87 11.60 -13.17
N VAL A 336 1.21 10.61 -13.76
CA VAL A 336 1.30 10.32 -15.20
C VAL A 336 0.87 11.52 -16.04
N ALA A 337 -0.23 12.18 -15.69
CA ALA A 337 -0.71 13.37 -16.40
C ALA A 337 0.34 14.49 -16.44
N VAL A 338 1.13 14.65 -15.37
CA VAL A 338 2.20 15.66 -15.30
C VAL A 338 3.45 15.22 -16.05
N LEU A 339 3.89 13.98 -15.89
CA LEU A 339 5.14 13.48 -16.50
C LEU A 339 5.01 13.15 -17.98
N ALA A 340 3.80 12.81 -18.43
CA ALA A 340 3.44 12.51 -19.80
C ALA A 340 2.28 13.44 -20.27
N PRO A 341 2.55 14.74 -20.54
CA PRO A 341 1.50 15.74 -20.75
C PRO A 341 0.51 15.43 -21.88
N PHE A 342 0.86 14.57 -22.82
CA PHE A 342 -0.05 14.12 -23.90
C PHE A 342 -1.23 13.29 -23.38
N THR A 343 -1.22 12.85 -22.11
CA THR A 343 -2.35 12.15 -21.46
C THR A 343 -3.15 13.05 -20.52
N PHE A 344 -2.76 14.32 -20.35
CA PHE A 344 -3.25 15.19 -19.28
C PHE A 344 -4.78 15.32 -19.29
N ASP A 345 -5.38 15.74 -20.41
CA ASP A 345 -6.82 15.99 -20.50
C ASP A 345 -7.64 14.72 -20.25
N THR A 346 -7.25 13.60 -20.86
CA THR A 346 -7.90 12.30 -20.69
C THR A 346 -7.88 11.85 -19.24
N ILE A 347 -6.72 11.94 -18.59
CA ILE A 347 -6.56 11.52 -17.19
C ILE A 347 -7.33 12.46 -16.27
N VAL A 348 -7.18 13.78 -16.39
CA VAL A 348 -7.84 14.75 -15.50
C VAL A 348 -9.36 14.62 -15.59
N GLN A 349 -9.91 14.43 -16.79
CA GLN A 349 -11.34 14.18 -16.95
C GLN A 349 -11.79 12.87 -16.28
N THR A 350 -11.00 11.79 -16.43
CA THR A 350 -11.29 10.50 -15.80
C THR A 350 -11.24 10.58 -14.27
N LEU A 351 -10.21 11.22 -13.73
CA LEU A 351 -10.05 11.42 -12.28
C LEU A 351 -11.19 12.29 -11.73
N ARG A 352 -11.59 13.34 -12.44
CA ARG A 352 -12.74 14.19 -12.04
C ARG A 352 -14.01 13.38 -11.86
N THR A 353 -14.43 12.64 -12.89
CA THR A 353 -15.66 11.82 -12.82
C THR A 353 -15.58 10.76 -11.73
N SER A 354 -14.43 10.11 -11.56
CA SER A 354 -14.26 9.14 -10.48
C SER A 354 -14.27 9.78 -9.09
N THR A 355 -13.75 10.99 -8.93
CA THR A 355 -13.76 11.71 -7.65
C THR A 355 -15.16 12.22 -7.32
N GLU A 356 -15.98 12.60 -8.31
CA GLU A 356 -17.42 12.88 -8.11
C GLU A 356 -18.14 11.66 -7.53
N GLY A 357 -17.87 10.46 -8.07
CA GLY A 357 -18.35 9.20 -7.52
C GLY A 357 -17.87 8.96 -6.08
N ALA A 358 -16.57 9.16 -5.82
CA ALA A 358 -16.00 9.00 -4.48
C ALA A 358 -16.67 9.91 -3.45
N VAL A 359 -16.80 11.20 -3.76
CA VAL A 359 -17.46 12.20 -2.88
C VAL A 359 -18.92 11.84 -2.60
N SER A 360 -19.65 11.32 -3.60
CA SER A 360 -21.05 10.91 -3.40
C SER A 360 -21.21 9.76 -2.40
N SER A 361 -20.16 8.94 -2.22
CA SER A 361 -20.11 7.86 -1.23
C SER A 361 -19.62 8.29 0.16
N CYS A 362 -19.26 9.56 0.34
CA CYS A 362 -18.74 10.11 1.59
C CYS A 362 -19.82 10.85 2.41
N GLN A 363 -19.74 10.68 3.73
CA GLN A 363 -20.54 11.38 4.72
C GLN A 363 -19.85 12.68 5.17
N ALA A 364 -20.60 13.61 5.74
CA ALA A 364 -20.10 14.93 6.15
C ALA A 364 -19.03 14.88 7.24
N ASP A 365 -18.93 13.80 8.00
CA ASP A 365 -17.91 13.58 9.03
C ASP A 365 -16.59 13.01 8.48
N GLY A 366 -16.53 12.80 7.16
CA GLY A 366 -15.35 12.26 6.49
C GLY A 366 -15.35 10.75 6.34
N THR A 367 -16.39 10.03 6.80
CA THR A 367 -16.52 8.59 6.56
C THR A 367 -16.88 8.32 5.10
N CYS A 368 -16.13 7.48 4.40
CA CYS A 368 -16.31 7.21 2.97
C CYS A 368 -16.53 5.73 2.67
N GLY A 369 -17.36 5.47 1.64
CA GLY A 369 -17.62 4.14 1.13
C GLY A 369 -16.57 3.68 0.12
N PHE A 370 -16.61 2.38 -0.21
CA PHE A 370 -15.73 1.82 -1.23
C PHE A 370 -16.35 1.88 -2.64
N ARG A 371 -17.67 1.71 -2.72
CA ARG A 371 -18.43 1.66 -3.98
C ARG A 371 -18.83 3.04 -4.46
N TRP A 372 -17.95 3.64 -5.25
CA TRP A 372 -18.11 5.01 -5.76
C TRP A 372 -19.17 5.15 -6.86
N ASN A 373 -19.65 4.04 -7.42
CA ASN A 373 -20.63 4.01 -8.50
C ASN A 373 -22.08 3.85 -8.03
N THR A 374 -22.34 3.82 -6.71
CA THR A 374 -23.70 3.65 -6.15
C THR A 374 -24.39 4.97 -5.83
N GLY A 375 -23.64 6.07 -5.74
CA GLY A 375 -24.18 7.38 -5.35
C GLY A 375 -24.47 7.55 -3.86
N SER A 376 -24.06 6.59 -3.01
CA SER A 376 -24.31 6.63 -1.57
C SER A 376 -23.27 5.85 -0.77
N TYR A 377 -23.09 6.17 0.51
CA TYR A 377 -22.30 5.37 1.45
C TYR A 377 -22.81 3.92 1.53
N ASP A 378 -21.92 2.95 1.38
CA ASP A 378 -22.25 1.53 1.25
C ASP A 378 -22.17 0.75 2.58
N ASN A 379 -21.74 1.38 3.67
CA ASN A 379 -21.50 0.77 4.98
C ASN A 379 -20.49 -0.40 4.94
N ASP A 380 -19.60 -0.43 3.95
CA ASP A 380 -18.60 -1.48 3.85
C ASP A 380 -17.42 -1.21 4.79
N VAL A 381 -17.48 -1.79 5.98
CA VAL A 381 -16.48 -1.58 7.06
C VAL A 381 -15.86 -2.89 7.56
N ALA A 382 -16.24 -4.04 6.98
CA ALA A 382 -15.88 -5.36 7.50
C ALA A 382 -14.37 -5.64 7.46
N ALA A 383 -13.68 -5.08 6.46
CA ALA A 383 -12.23 -5.20 6.29
C ALA A 383 -11.44 -4.05 6.94
N GLY A 384 -12.10 -3.20 7.75
CA GLY A 384 -11.53 -1.97 8.29
C GLY A 384 -11.66 -0.79 7.32
N PRO A 385 -12.12 0.40 7.78
CA PRO A 385 -12.43 1.55 6.92
C PRO A 385 -11.21 2.36 6.42
N ALA A 386 -10.00 2.13 6.92
CA ALA A 386 -8.85 2.98 6.59
C ALA A 386 -8.49 2.96 5.10
N GLY A 387 -8.70 1.83 4.40
CA GLY A 387 -8.42 1.72 2.97
C GLY A 387 -9.34 2.62 2.13
N GLN A 388 -10.63 2.69 2.49
CA GLN A 388 -11.65 3.54 1.88
C GLN A 388 -11.28 5.01 2.07
N GLU A 389 -10.91 5.41 3.28
CA GLU A 389 -10.52 6.80 3.55
C GLU A 389 -9.21 7.18 2.84
N MET A 390 -8.23 6.28 2.78
CA MET A 390 -7.02 6.49 1.98
C MET A 390 -7.35 6.70 0.51
N SER A 391 -8.27 5.90 -0.04
CA SER A 391 -8.69 6.00 -1.44
C SER A 391 -9.44 7.30 -1.73
N ALA A 392 -10.38 7.70 -0.87
CA ALA A 392 -11.14 8.94 -1.03
C ALA A 392 -10.25 10.18 -0.83
N LEU A 393 -9.33 10.16 0.15
CA LEU A 393 -8.37 11.24 0.37
C LEU A 393 -7.44 11.45 -0.82
N ALA A 394 -6.95 10.35 -1.41
CA ALA A 394 -6.15 10.37 -2.62
C ALA A 394 -6.93 10.97 -3.82
N ALA A 395 -8.18 10.54 -4.02
CA ALA A 395 -9.03 11.02 -5.09
C ALA A 395 -9.32 12.53 -5.00
N LEU A 396 -9.59 13.05 -3.79
CA LEU A 396 -9.79 14.48 -3.58
C LEU A 396 -8.49 15.28 -3.69
N SER A 397 -7.39 14.79 -3.10
CA SER A 397 -6.11 15.52 -3.11
C SER A 397 -5.63 15.77 -4.55
N THR A 398 -5.77 14.77 -5.42
CA THR A 398 -5.34 14.86 -6.83
C THR A 398 -6.19 15.81 -7.68
N MET A 399 -7.37 16.24 -7.22
CA MET A 399 -8.14 17.32 -7.90
C MET A 399 -7.44 18.68 -7.83
N LEU A 400 -6.43 18.82 -6.98
CA LEU A 400 -5.60 20.01 -6.88
C LEU A 400 -4.38 19.98 -7.84
N ILE A 401 -4.42 19.16 -8.89
CA ILE A 401 -3.35 18.96 -9.89
C ILE A 401 -2.98 20.23 -10.67
N ASN A 402 -3.92 21.16 -10.87
CA ASN A 402 -3.69 22.40 -11.62
C ASN A 402 -2.82 23.44 -10.90
N GLN A 403 -2.33 23.14 -9.69
CA GLN A 403 -1.40 24.02 -9.00
C GLN A 403 -0.03 24.01 -9.68
N GLN A 404 0.59 25.18 -9.85
CA GLN A 404 1.89 25.30 -10.52
C GLN A 404 2.97 24.39 -9.93
N LYS A 405 3.02 24.25 -8.59
CA LYS A 405 3.99 23.38 -7.91
C LYS A 405 3.82 21.90 -8.29
N VAL A 406 2.60 21.48 -8.61
CA VAL A 406 2.28 20.11 -9.05
C VAL A 406 2.64 19.94 -10.53
N LEU A 407 2.26 20.92 -11.36
CA LEU A 407 2.56 20.92 -12.81
C LEU A 407 4.06 20.96 -13.13
N ASN A 408 4.89 21.45 -12.22
CA ASN A 408 6.36 21.37 -12.34
C ASN A 408 6.88 19.92 -12.23
N GLY A 409 6.05 18.99 -11.77
CA GLY A 409 6.36 17.58 -11.60
C GLY A 409 7.18 17.25 -10.35
N PRO A 410 7.36 15.94 -10.06
CA PRO A 410 8.24 15.45 -9.01
C PRO A 410 9.65 16.04 -9.14
N LEU A 411 10.25 16.43 -8.02
CA LEU A 411 11.59 16.99 -8.00
C LEU A 411 12.68 15.92 -8.25
N THR A 412 13.86 16.41 -8.60
CA THR A 412 15.10 15.63 -8.79
C THR A 412 16.23 16.30 -7.99
N ASN A 413 17.40 15.69 -7.93
CA ASN A 413 18.59 16.31 -7.36
C ASN A 413 19.04 17.59 -8.08
N MET A 414 18.61 17.81 -9.33
CA MET A 414 18.91 19.00 -10.13
C MET A 414 17.80 20.06 -10.11
N THR A 415 16.57 19.69 -9.75
CA THR A 415 15.41 20.60 -9.77
C THR A 415 14.98 21.07 -8.38
N GLY A 416 15.86 20.94 -7.38
CA GLY A 416 15.64 21.47 -6.03
C GLY A 416 15.24 20.43 -4.98
N GLY A 417 15.36 19.13 -5.29
CA GLY A 417 15.24 18.07 -4.30
C GLY A 417 16.30 18.18 -3.20
N THR A 418 15.87 18.14 -1.94
CA THR A 418 16.74 18.45 -0.80
C THR A 418 17.22 17.22 -0.01
N SER A 419 16.54 16.07 -0.18
CA SER A 419 16.87 14.85 0.55
C SER A 419 18.22 14.27 0.11
N LYS A 420 19.06 13.91 1.08
CA LYS A 420 20.38 13.32 0.79
C LYS A 420 20.25 11.83 0.51
N GLY A 421 20.95 11.36 -0.52
CA GLY A 421 21.04 9.93 -0.83
C GLY A 421 22.26 9.28 -0.18
N ASP A 422 22.26 7.96 -0.16
CA ASP A 422 23.41 7.10 0.08
C ASP A 422 23.36 5.94 -0.94
N PRO A 423 24.22 5.95 -1.98
CA PRO A 423 24.26 4.87 -2.97
C PRO A 423 24.51 3.47 -2.39
N ASN A 424 25.11 3.39 -1.20
CA ASN A 424 25.42 2.14 -0.50
C ASN A 424 24.37 1.80 0.58
N ALA A 425 23.26 2.55 0.66
CA ALA A 425 22.22 2.30 1.64
C ALA A 425 21.68 0.87 1.52
N GLY A 426 21.33 0.23 2.64
CA GLY A 426 20.86 -1.15 2.66
C GLY A 426 21.94 -2.23 2.39
N GLN A 427 23.17 -1.86 2.02
CA GLN A 427 24.26 -2.83 1.79
C GLN A 427 25.04 -3.21 3.04
N ARG A 428 24.73 -2.61 4.20
CA ARG A 428 25.29 -3.10 5.48
C ARG A 428 24.67 -4.46 5.77
N TYR A 429 25.46 -5.49 5.50
CA TYR A 429 25.14 -6.89 5.74
C TYR A 429 24.82 -7.12 7.22
N THR A 430 23.54 -7.07 7.58
CA THR A 430 23.02 -7.80 8.73
C THR A 430 22.21 -8.97 8.20
N GLY A 431 22.87 -9.87 7.46
CA GLY A 431 22.41 -11.25 7.52
C GLY A 431 22.29 -11.59 9.00
N LEU A 432 21.17 -12.20 9.42
CA LEU A 432 21.05 -12.83 10.73
C LEU A 432 22.42 -13.40 11.07
N SER A 433 23.01 -12.99 12.19
CA SER A 433 24.34 -13.47 12.61
C SER A 433 24.41 -14.95 12.28
N PRO A 434 25.40 -15.41 11.49
CA PRO A 434 25.41 -16.79 11.01
C PRO A 434 25.06 -17.68 12.18
N LEU A 435 24.01 -18.51 12.00
CA LEU A 435 23.52 -19.39 13.04
C LEU A 435 24.74 -20.02 13.69
N LYS A 436 24.87 -19.88 15.02
CA LYS A 436 26.05 -20.35 15.74
C LYS A 436 26.32 -21.79 15.28
N PRO A 437 27.58 -22.14 14.93
CA PRO A 437 27.89 -23.49 14.51
C PRO A 437 27.34 -24.48 15.54
N ILE A 438 26.54 -25.45 15.07
CA ILE A 438 25.90 -26.43 15.95
C ILE A 438 27.00 -27.15 16.72
N THR A 439 27.04 -26.94 18.03
CA THR A 439 28.06 -27.54 18.89
C THR A 439 27.69 -28.98 19.24
N THR A 440 28.67 -29.73 19.74
CA THR A 440 28.42 -31.06 20.31
C THR A 440 27.40 -30.99 21.46
N ALA A 441 27.36 -29.89 22.21
CA ALA A 441 26.39 -29.66 23.28
C ALA A 441 24.97 -29.48 22.73
N ASP A 442 24.80 -28.75 21.64
CA ASP A 442 23.49 -28.57 20.99
C ASP A 442 22.96 -29.90 20.44
N LYS A 443 23.82 -30.72 19.82
CA LYS A 443 23.45 -32.07 19.36
C LYS A 443 23.07 -32.99 20.52
N ALA A 444 23.79 -32.92 21.63
CA ALA A 444 23.47 -33.68 22.83
C ALA A 444 22.13 -33.23 23.44
N GLY A 445 21.91 -31.91 23.55
CA GLY A 445 20.64 -31.34 24.02
C GLY A 445 19.45 -31.74 23.15
N ALA A 446 19.57 -31.61 21.83
CA ALA A 446 18.55 -32.05 20.88
C ALA A 446 18.27 -33.55 20.98
N GLY A 447 19.31 -34.38 21.14
CA GLY A 447 19.18 -35.82 21.35
C GLY A 447 18.43 -36.16 22.65
N ILE A 448 18.78 -35.49 23.77
CA ILE A 448 18.10 -35.67 25.06
C ILE A 448 16.63 -35.28 24.96
N VAL A 449 16.32 -34.12 24.39
CA VAL A 449 14.93 -33.64 24.21
C VAL A 449 14.15 -34.63 23.34
N THR A 450 14.74 -35.11 22.24
CA THR A 450 14.10 -36.09 21.36
C THR A 450 13.78 -37.39 22.11
N ILE A 451 14.74 -37.90 22.90
CA ILE A 451 14.54 -39.11 23.72
C ILE A 451 13.44 -38.88 24.76
N LEU A 452 13.41 -37.73 25.44
CA LEU A 452 12.40 -37.42 26.44
C LEU A 452 11.00 -37.31 25.84
N VAL A 453 10.86 -36.68 24.67
CA VAL A 453 9.59 -36.59 23.93
C VAL A 453 9.14 -37.96 23.44
N LEU A 454 10.05 -38.77 22.90
CA LEU A 454 9.72 -40.14 22.49
C LEU A 454 9.35 -41.02 23.69
N ALA A 455 10.05 -40.89 24.82
CA ALA A 455 9.77 -41.64 26.03
C ALA A 455 8.44 -41.22 26.66
N SER A 456 8.08 -39.93 26.64
CA SER A 456 6.78 -39.46 27.11
C SER A 456 5.64 -39.90 26.19
N PHE A 457 5.86 -39.87 24.88
CA PHE A 457 4.90 -40.37 23.90
C PHE A 457 4.70 -41.89 24.04
N LEU A 458 5.78 -42.68 24.10
CA LEU A 458 5.69 -44.13 24.30
C LEU A 458 5.12 -44.47 25.68
N GLY A 459 5.51 -43.73 26.72
CA GLY A 459 4.98 -43.90 28.08
C GLY A 459 3.48 -43.64 28.15
N SER A 460 2.99 -42.61 27.45
CA SER A 460 1.55 -42.34 27.37
C SER A 460 0.80 -43.40 26.55
N VAL A 461 1.36 -43.89 25.44
CA VAL A 461 0.78 -45.02 24.68
C VAL A 461 0.71 -46.29 25.54
N VAL A 462 1.77 -46.60 26.27
CA VAL A 462 1.85 -47.76 27.16
C VAL A 462 0.90 -47.61 28.36
N TRP A 463 0.79 -46.41 28.94
CA TRP A 463 -0.19 -46.10 29.98
C TRP A 463 -1.63 -46.26 29.49
N MET A 464 -1.95 -45.77 28.29
CA MET A 464 -3.28 -45.94 27.69
C MET A 464 -3.56 -47.41 27.32
N GLY A 465 -2.53 -48.20 27.00
CA GLY A 465 -2.65 -49.63 26.68
C GLY A 465 -2.73 -50.55 27.91
N MET A 466 -2.21 -50.12 29.06
CA MET A 466 -2.39 -50.81 30.33
C MET A 466 -3.69 -50.31 30.96
N GLY A 467 -4.75 -51.10 30.94
CA GLY A 467 -6.10 -50.76 31.44
C GLY A 467 -6.21 -50.51 32.95
N TRP A 468 -5.28 -49.78 33.55
CA TRP A 468 -5.25 -49.40 34.97
C TRP A 468 -6.20 -48.25 35.32
N SER A 469 -7.07 -47.84 34.39
CA SER A 469 -8.18 -46.92 34.66
C SER A 469 -9.54 -47.62 34.83
N GLU A 470 -9.60 -48.95 34.86
CA GLU A 470 -10.83 -49.72 35.11
C GLU A 470 -10.78 -50.56 36.40
N SER A 471 -10.33 -49.97 37.51
CA SER A 471 -10.56 -50.51 38.85
C SER A 471 -11.07 -49.45 39.81
#